data_AF-A0A957UKV5-F1
#
_entry.id   AF-A0A957UKV5-F1
#
_cell.length_a   1.000
_cell.length_b   1.000
_cell.length_c   1.000
_cell.angle_alpha   90.00
_cell.angle_beta   90.00
_cell.angle_gamma   90.00
#
_symmetry.space_group_name_H-M   'P 1'
#
loop_
_entity.id
_entity.type
_entity.pdbx_description
1 polymer ?
#
loop_
_entity_poly.entity_id
_entity_poly.type
_entity_poly.pdbx_seq_one_letter_code
_entity_poly.pdbx_strand_id
1 'polypeptide(L)'
;ATYAQIVREVQQHAPIPLLVVANMEHGAAEWPDHGTDFPMLMAAGAANDEALVAQLGQATAVEARQLGVNWVLTPAIDLNYNFNNPVTNIRAFGDQPDLVARLAIPLIHALQQ
;
A
#
# COMPACT_ATOMS: atom_id res chain seq x y z
N ALA A 1 19.34 -8.63 12.28
CA ALA A 1 19.20 -8.83 10.83
C ALA A 1 18.21 -7.80 10.31
N THR A 2 18.46 -7.17 9.16
CA THR A 2 17.47 -6.28 8.54
C THR A 2 16.24 -7.10 8.12
N TYR A 3 15.08 -6.46 7.93
CA TYR A 3 13.85 -7.17 7.53
C TYR A 3 14.06 -8.04 6.27
N ALA A 4 14.73 -7.49 5.25
CA ALA A 4 15.07 -8.23 4.03
C ALA A 4 15.97 -9.45 4.26
N GLN A 5 16.84 -9.43 5.27
CA GLN A 5 17.66 -10.60 5.64
C GLN A 5 16.80 -11.71 6.24
N ILE A 6 15.85 -11.35 7.12
CA ILE A 6 14.91 -12.31 7.71
C ILE A 6 14.05 -12.93 6.61
N VAL A 7 13.48 -12.12 5.72
CA VAL A 7 12.68 -12.61 4.59
C VAL A 7 13.49 -13.57 3.73
N ARG A 8 14.74 -13.23 3.41
CA ARG A 8 15.62 -14.09 2.61
C ARG A 8 15.93 -15.41 3.29
N GLU A 9 16.25 -15.38 4.59
CA GLU A 9 16.55 -16.59 5.36
C GLU A 9 15.33 -17.52 5.40
N VAL A 10 14.15 -16.98 5.71
CA VAL A 10 12.91 -17.77 5.78
C VAL A 10 12.55 -18.35 4.42
N GLN A 11 12.70 -17.57 3.33
CA GLN A 11 12.47 -18.06 1.96
C GLN A 11 13.43 -19.20 1.56
N GLN A 12 14.70 -19.16 1.99
CA GLN A 12 15.69 -20.21 1.68
C GLN A 12 15.36 -21.57 2.32
N HIS A 13 14.59 -21.57 3.41
CA HIS A 13 14.18 -22.79 4.11
C HIS A 13 12.81 -23.31 3.68
N ALA A 14 12.09 -22.55 2.86
CA ALA A 14 10.74 -22.91 2.43
C ALA A 14 10.79 -23.80 1.17
N PRO A 15 10.14 -24.98 1.18
CA PRO A 15 10.08 -25.85 -0.01
C PRO A 15 9.17 -25.29 -1.12
N ILE A 16 8.29 -24.35 -0.77
CA ILE A 16 7.39 -23.62 -1.67
C ILE A 16 7.61 -22.13 -1.41
N PRO A 17 7.74 -21.28 -2.45
CA PRO A 17 7.91 -19.84 -2.26
C PRO A 17 6.81 -19.25 -1.39
N LEU A 18 7.21 -18.51 -0.35
CA LEU A 18 6.28 -17.94 0.60
C LEU A 18 5.66 -16.65 0.07
N LEU A 19 4.40 -16.43 0.42
CA LEU A 19 3.78 -15.12 0.38
C LEU A 19 4.34 -14.30 1.55
N VAL A 20 5.02 -13.20 1.22
CA VAL A 20 5.56 -12.25 2.18
C VAL A 20 4.69 -11.01 2.06
N VAL A 21 3.91 -10.79 3.11
CA VAL A 21 2.80 -9.86 3.10
C VAL A 21 3.09 -8.71 4.06
N ALA A 22 2.78 -7.48 3.64
CA ALA A 22 2.86 -6.31 4.51
C ALA A 22 1.71 -5.34 4.23
N ASN A 23 1.25 -4.67 5.29
CA ASN A 23 0.46 -3.46 5.16
C ASN A 23 1.41 -2.34 4.74
N MET A 24 1.13 -1.72 3.60
CA MET A 24 1.84 -0.56 3.07
C MET A 24 0.79 0.37 2.46
N GLU A 25 -0.18 0.78 3.28
CA GLU A 25 -1.33 1.58 2.86
C GLU A 25 -0.91 2.96 2.36
N HIS A 26 0.19 3.50 2.89
CA HIS A 26 0.74 4.81 2.56
C HIS A 26 2.26 4.76 2.29
N GLY A 27 2.70 3.73 1.57
CA GLY A 27 4.12 3.46 1.30
C GLY A 27 4.74 2.48 2.27
N ALA A 28 6.05 2.24 2.15
CA ALA A 28 6.74 1.26 2.98
C ALA A 28 7.06 1.75 4.42
N ALA A 29 6.75 3.03 4.72
CA ALA A 29 6.98 3.65 6.02
C ALA A 29 6.20 3.06 7.20
N GLU A 30 5.20 2.20 6.94
CA GLU A 30 4.57 1.39 8.00
C GLU A 30 5.55 0.45 8.71
N TRP A 31 6.73 0.22 8.12
CA TRP A 31 7.83 -0.48 8.78
C TRP A 31 8.84 0.51 9.37
N PRO A 32 9.15 0.44 10.69
CA PRO A 32 10.12 1.33 11.31
C PRO A 32 11.45 1.35 10.55
N ASP A 33 11.95 2.55 10.27
CA ASP A 33 13.24 2.84 9.63
C ASP A 33 13.39 2.46 8.14
N HIS A 34 12.30 2.15 7.42
CA HIS A 34 12.36 1.74 6.01
C HIS A 34 11.32 2.43 5.12
N GLY A 35 11.80 3.09 4.05
CA GLY A 35 10.97 3.51 2.91
C GLY A 35 10.40 4.92 2.97
N THR A 36 9.61 5.23 1.94
CA THR A 36 8.99 6.54 1.73
C THR A 36 7.65 6.60 2.46
N ASP A 37 7.45 7.64 3.27
CA ASP A 37 6.21 7.92 3.97
C ASP A 37 5.33 8.85 3.12
N PHE A 38 4.22 8.31 2.62
CA PHE A 38 3.21 9.09 1.91
C PHE A 38 2.07 9.50 2.85
N PRO A 39 1.30 10.53 2.49
CA PRO A 39 0.01 10.76 3.13
C PRO A 39 -0.94 9.56 2.99
N MET A 40 -1.79 9.36 3.99
CA MET A 40 -2.87 8.36 3.94
C MET A 40 -3.81 8.58 2.74
N LEU A 41 -4.50 7.53 2.28
CA LEU A 41 -5.29 7.55 1.05
C LEU A 41 -6.38 8.64 1.00
N MET A 42 -6.88 9.13 2.14
CA MET A 42 -7.82 10.27 2.14
C MET A 42 -7.19 11.56 1.59
N ALA A 43 -5.88 11.76 1.78
CA ALA A 43 -5.18 12.87 1.17
C ALA A 43 -5.04 12.70 -0.35
N ALA A 44 -4.86 11.46 -0.83
CA ALA A 44 -4.94 11.15 -2.26
C ALA A 44 -6.35 11.42 -2.83
N GLY A 45 -7.38 11.08 -2.07
CA GLY A 45 -8.78 11.44 -2.36
C GLY A 45 -8.99 12.95 -2.48
N ALA A 46 -8.43 13.71 -1.53
CA ALA A 46 -8.49 15.18 -1.52
C ALA A 46 -7.70 15.82 -2.68
N ALA A 47 -6.55 15.23 -3.06
CA ALA A 47 -5.77 15.66 -4.22
C ALA A 47 -6.47 15.34 -5.55
N ASN A 48 -7.20 14.22 -5.62
CA ASN A 48 -7.98 13.76 -6.78
C ASN A 48 -7.16 13.75 -8.09
N ASP A 49 -5.94 13.21 -8.01
CA ASP A 49 -4.99 13.10 -9.12
C ASP A 49 -4.51 11.65 -9.28
N GLU A 50 -4.95 10.99 -10.36
CA GLU A 50 -4.62 9.60 -10.67
C GLU A 50 -3.12 9.39 -10.92
N ALA A 51 -2.41 10.40 -11.45
CA ALA A 51 -0.99 10.29 -11.74
C ALA A 51 -0.16 10.29 -10.44
N LEU A 52 -0.54 11.12 -9.46
CA LEU A 52 0.09 11.09 -8.13
C LEU A 52 -0.15 9.75 -7.43
N VAL A 53 -1.35 9.19 -7.56
CA VAL A 53 -1.69 7.89 -6.98
C VAL A 53 -0.92 6.75 -7.65
N ALA A 54 -0.73 6.80 -8.97
CA ALA A 54 0.12 5.85 -9.67
C ALA A 54 1.59 5.94 -9.20
N GLN A 55 2.11 7.15 -8.98
CA GLN A 55 3.47 7.34 -8.46
C GLN A 55 3.65 6.77 -7.04
N LEU A 56 2.64 6.95 -6.17
CA LEU A 56 2.60 6.31 -4.86
C LEU A 56 2.70 4.79 -4.99
N GLY A 57 1.92 4.19 -5.90
CA GLY A 57 1.95 2.75 -6.16
C GLY A 57 3.31 2.27 -6.67
N GLN A 58 3.93 3.00 -7.59
CA GLN A 58 5.24 2.66 -8.16
C GLN A 58 6.33 2.69 -7.09
N ALA A 59 6.39 3.74 -6.28
CA ALA A 59 7.35 3.85 -5.19
C ALA A 59 7.15 2.71 -4.18
N THR A 60 5.91 2.45 -3.79
CA THR A 60 5.55 1.35 -2.86
C THR A 60 5.97 0.00 -3.42
N ALA A 61 5.74 -0.28 -4.70
CA ALA A 61 6.11 -1.55 -5.34
C ALA A 61 7.64 -1.76 -5.39
N VAL A 62 8.40 -0.71 -5.68
CA VAL A 62 9.87 -0.75 -5.70
C VAL A 62 10.40 -1.08 -4.30
N GLU A 63 9.93 -0.36 -3.28
CA GLU A 63 10.37 -0.54 -1.89
C GLU A 63 9.93 -1.91 -1.33
N ALA A 64 8.70 -2.35 -1.60
CA ALA A 64 8.20 -3.66 -1.22
C ALA A 64 9.10 -4.79 -1.73
N ARG A 65 9.48 -4.75 -3.01
CA ARG A 65 10.36 -5.75 -3.63
C ARG A 65 11.76 -5.75 -3.02
N GLN A 66 12.31 -4.58 -2.66
CA GLN A 66 13.61 -4.50 -1.99
C GLN A 66 13.57 -5.14 -0.60
N LEU A 67 12.44 -5.05 0.09
CA LEU A 67 12.18 -5.69 1.38
C LEU A 67 11.85 -7.19 1.26
N GLY A 68 11.62 -7.69 0.04
CA GLY A 68 11.19 -9.06 -0.23
C GLY A 68 9.69 -9.29 -0.03
N VAL A 69 8.90 -8.22 0.12
CA VAL A 69 7.44 -8.26 0.15
C VAL A 69 6.94 -8.47 -1.27
N ASN A 70 6.16 -9.53 -1.47
CA ASN A 70 5.60 -9.91 -2.78
C ASN A 70 4.07 -9.80 -2.82
N TRP A 71 3.45 -9.42 -1.71
CA TRP A 71 2.04 -9.07 -1.64
C TRP A 71 1.83 -7.88 -0.70
N VAL A 72 1.47 -6.74 -1.27
CA VAL A 72 1.11 -5.55 -0.49
C VAL A 72 -0.39 -5.53 -0.23
N LEU A 73 -0.79 -5.21 1.01
CA LEU A 73 -2.19 -5.07 1.41
C LEU A 73 -2.67 -3.62 1.29
N THR A 74 -2.69 -3.11 0.05
CA THR A 74 -3.23 -1.79 -0.33
C THR A 74 -3.77 -1.88 -1.77
N PRO A 75 -4.76 -1.07 -2.20
CA PRO A 75 -5.52 -0.07 -1.44
C PRO A 75 -6.61 -0.62 -0.53
N ALA A 76 -6.89 0.12 0.56
CA ALA A 76 -8.19 0.08 1.20
C ALA A 76 -9.23 0.77 0.30
N ILE A 77 -10.19 -0.01 -0.19
CA ILE A 77 -11.29 0.45 -1.06
C ILE A 77 -12.62 0.58 -0.31
N ASP A 78 -12.56 0.68 1.01
CA ASP A 78 -13.70 0.97 1.85
C ASP A 78 -14.27 2.36 1.53
N LEU A 79 -15.60 2.50 1.65
CA LEU A 79 -16.27 3.79 1.55
C LEU A 79 -16.47 4.34 2.96
N ASN A 80 -15.83 5.47 3.28
CA ASN A 80 -15.91 6.08 4.60
C ASN A 80 -17.21 6.90 4.80
N TYR A 81 -18.37 6.26 4.60
CA TYR A 81 -19.69 6.89 4.75
C TYR A 81 -20.01 7.31 6.18
N ASN A 82 -19.59 6.52 7.16
CA ASN A 82 -19.77 6.85 8.57
C ASN A 82 -18.55 7.62 9.05
N PHE A 83 -18.67 8.94 9.17
CA PHE A 83 -17.57 9.81 9.65
C PHE A 83 -17.10 9.47 11.08
N ASN A 84 -17.90 8.75 11.87
CA ASN A 84 -17.52 8.26 13.20
C ASN A 84 -16.79 6.90 13.17
N ASN A 85 -16.54 6.32 11.99
CA ASN A 85 -15.79 5.07 11.89
C ASN A 85 -14.32 5.30 12.30
N PRO A 86 -13.86 4.70 13.42
CA PRO A 86 -12.51 4.92 13.92
C PRO A 86 -11.47 4.05 13.21
N VAL A 87 -11.90 3.07 12.40
CA VAL A 87 -11.03 2.08 11.75
C VAL A 87 -10.74 2.45 10.31
N THR A 88 -11.73 2.89 9.53
CA THR A 88 -11.54 3.28 8.13
C THR A 88 -10.96 4.70 8.06
N ASN A 89 -11.73 5.71 8.47
CA ASN A 89 -11.25 7.09 8.62
C ASN A 89 -10.35 7.54 7.44
N ILE A 90 -9.16 8.10 7.71
CA ILE A 90 -8.21 8.57 6.69
C ILE A 90 -7.59 7.46 5.81
N ARG A 91 -7.81 6.17 6.11
CA ARG A 91 -7.33 5.04 5.30
C ARG A 91 -8.13 4.86 4.00
N ALA A 92 -9.36 5.36 3.92
CA ALA A 92 -10.13 5.35 2.69
C ALA A 92 -9.80 6.58 1.83
N PHE A 93 -9.94 6.43 0.51
CA PHE A 93 -9.90 7.58 -0.42
C PHE A 93 -11.04 8.58 -0.17
N GLY A 94 -12.19 8.14 0.32
CA GLY A 94 -13.35 9.00 0.57
C GLY A 94 -14.63 8.19 0.74
N ASP A 95 -15.76 8.83 0.49
CA ASP A 95 -17.10 8.25 0.64
C ASP A 95 -17.85 8.08 -0.70
N GLN A 96 -17.27 8.52 -1.82
CA GLN A 96 -17.89 8.41 -3.14
C GLN A 96 -17.33 7.19 -3.92
N PRO A 97 -18.18 6.23 -4.33
CA PRO A 97 -17.75 5.04 -5.08
C PRO A 97 -16.92 5.37 -6.32
N ASP A 98 -17.33 6.37 -7.10
CA ASP A 98 -16.64 6.76 -8.33
C ASP A 98 -15.25 7.36 -8.07
N LEU A 99 -15.07 8.08 -6.95
CA LEU A 99 -13.77 8.60 -6.54
C LEU A 99 -12.84 7.45 -6.12
N VAL A 100 -13.35 6.55 -5.26
CA VAL A 100 -12.58 5.41 -4.75
C VAL A 100 -12.15 4.50 -5.90
N ALA A 101 -13.05 4.15 -6.82
CA ALA A 101 -12.72 3.31 -7.97
C ALA A 101 -11.68 3.98 -8.88
N ARG A 102 -11.87 5.26 -9.20
CA ARG A 102 -10.97 6.01 -10.10
C ARG A 102 -9.55 6.12 -9.55
N LEU A 103 -9.38 6.29 -8.25
CA LEU A 103 -8.05 6.38 -7.63
C LEU A 103 -7.45 5.01 -7.28
N ALA A 104 -8.26 4.02 -6.92
CA ALA A 104 -7.75 2.69 -6.57
C ALA A 104 -7.16 1.94 -7.79
N ILE A 105 -7.77 2.07 -8.96
CA ILE A 105 -7.31 1.38 -10.18
C ILE A 105 -5.86 1.72 -10.57
N PRO A 106 -5.44 3.00 -10.71
CA PRO A 106 -4.06 3.33 -11.06
C PRO A 106 -3.07 2.88 -9.98
N LEU A 107 -3.45 2.91 -8.69
CA LEU A 107 -2.62 2.35 -7.61
C LEU A 107 -2.41 0.84 -7.79
N ILE A 108 -3.48 0.08 -8.05
CA ILE A 108 -3.42 -1.36 -8.29
C ILE A 108 -2.54 -1.68 -9.50
N HIS A 109 -2.73 -0.98 -10.62
CA HIS A 109 -1.91 -1.18 -11.82
C HIS A 109 -0.44 -0.86 -11.56
N ALA A 110 -0.15 0.20 -10.80
CA ALA A 110 1.23 0.56 -10.44
C ALA A 110 1.90 -0.50 -9.55
N LEU A 111 1.16 -1.12 -8.62
CA LEU A 111 1.67 -2.21 -7.78
C LEU A 111 1.97 -3.49 -8.58
N GLN A 112 1.28 -3.71 -9.70
CA GLN A 112 1.45 -4.87 -10.57
C GLN A 112 2.63 -4.77 -11.52
N GLN A 113 3.17 -3.57 -11.75
CA GLN A 113 4.33 -3.30 -12.62
C GLN A 113 5.64 -3.56 -11.87
#